data_AF-A0A6A7ZR35-F1
#
_entry.id   AF-A0A6A7ZR35-F1
#
_cell.length_a   1.000
_cell.length_b   1.000
_cell.length_c   1.000
_cell.angle_alpha   90.00
_cell.angle_beta   90.00
_cell.angle_gamma   90.00
#
_symmetry.space_group_name_H-M   'P 1'
#
loop_
_entity.id
_entity.type
_entity.pdbx_description
1 polymer ?
#
loop_
_entity_poly.entity_id
_entity_poly.type
_entity_poly.pdbx_seq_one_letter_code
_entity_poly.pdbx_strand_id
1 'polypeptide(L)'
;LQKHIKPHEMSGNPDQTERHKQESKPESIIELERCSRNERLDGQAIEPANKAKRTFPLGMVLKACPEIMNYGPDGAVRSWRDLMIAAVTVRSMLGVYPSAYQEACEVMGPENAGVAVACILERAGHINSAGGYLRDLTAKARLGKFSLGPMLTALLRANGFGVGGVS
;
A
#
# COMPACT_ATOMS: atom_id res chain seq x y z
N LEU A 1 62.02 39.85 37.32
CA LEU A 1 61.95 38.72 36.38
C LEU A 1 61.13 39.17 35.18
N GLN A 2 61.78 39.36 34.03
CA GLN A 2 61.22 39.96 32.81
C GLN A 2 60.91 38.84 31.80
N LYS A 3 59.81 39.05 31.05
CA LYS A 3 59.60 38.63 29.63
C LYS A 3 59.53 37.12 29.35
N HIS A 4 58.75 36.57 28.41
CA HIS A 4 57.61 36.92 27.58
C HIS A 4 57.33 35.63 26.74
N ILE A 5 56.20 35.58 26.00
CA ILE A 5 55.88 34.71 24.83
C ILE A 5 54.77 33.64 25.07
N LYS A 6 53.58 33.94 24.53
CA LYS A 6 52.57 33.03 23.93
C LYS A 6 52.85 32.97 22.39
N PRO A 7 52.16 32.20 21.51
CA PRO A 7 51.03 31.25 21.65
C PRO A 7 51.19 29.94 20.82
N HIS A 8 50.19 29.03 20.83
CA HIS A 8 49.41 28.58 19.65
C HIS A 8 48.63 27.29 19.96
N GLU A 9 47.35 27.27 19.56
CA GLU A 9 46.38 26.21 19.83
C GLU A 9 46.46 25.06 18.81
N MET A 10 45.95 23.88 19.18
CA MET A 10 45.17 23.06 18.25
C MET A 10 44.23 22.14 19.02
N SER A 11 42.95 22.29 18.68
CA SER A 11 41.76 21.59 19.17
C SER A 11 41.78 20.10 18.83
N GLY A 12 41.40 19.26 19.79
CA GLY A 12 41.03 17.86 19.60
C GLY A 12 40.17 17.39 20.77
N ASN A 13 38.84 17.48 20.63
CA ASN A 13 37.89 17.02 21.65
C ASN A 13 37.85 15.48 21.72
N PRO A 14 37.94 14.88 22.93
CA PRO A 14 37.76 13.45 23.15
C PRO A 14 36.28 13.10 23.38
N ASP A 15 35.75 12.17 22.58
CA ASP A 15 34.43 11.56 22.78
C ASP A 15 34.59 10.34 23.71
N GLN A 16 34.11 10.47 24.95
CA GLN A 16 33.94 9.37 25.89
C GLN A 16 32.50 9.40 26.40
N THR A 17 31.62 8.60 25.80
CA THR A 17 30.27 8.38 26.32
C THR A 17 30.24 7.09 27.15
N GLU A 18 30.57 7.24 28.42
CA GLU A 18 30.20 6.34 29.51
C GLU A 18 28.72 6.61 29.87
N ARG A 19 27.83 5.61 29.80
CA ARG A 19 26.48 5.73 30.37
C ARG A 19 26.30 4.70 31.48
N HIS A 20 26.55 5.17 32.69
CA HIS A 20 26.05 4.60 33.93
C HIS A 20 24.51 4.71 33.99
N LYS A 21 23.90 3.67 34.53
CA LYS A 21 22.46 3.49 34.78
C LYS A 21 21.89 4.52 35.77
N GLN A 22 20.62 4.85 35.67
CA GLN A 22 19.79 4.98 36.88
C GLN A 22 18.31 4.74 36.60
N GLU A 23 17.77 3.84 37.39
CA GLU A 23 16.38 3.46 37.54
C GLU A 23 15.53 4.63 38.05
N SER A 24 14.37 4.84 37.45
CA SER A 24 13.27 5.61 38.05
C SER A 24 11.98 5.21 37.35
N LYS A 25 11.06 4.57 38.09
CA LYS A 25 9.65 4.53 37.72
C LYS A 25 9.04 5.91 38.02
N PRO A 26 8.23 6.45 37.12
CA PRO A 26 7.05 7.17 37.56
C PRO A 26 5.80 6.65 36.84
N GLU A 27 4.74 6.50 37.61
CA GLU A 27 3.35 6.55 37.15
C GLU A 27 3.20 7.73 36.18
N SER A 28 2.98 7.44 34.90
CA SER A 28 2.65 8.44 33.89
C SER A 28 1.42 7.94 33.15
N ILE A 29 0.31 8.57 33.51
CA ILE A 29 -0.94 8.54 32.80
C ILE A 29 -0.66 8.88 31.33
N ILE A 30 -0.68 7.86 30.46
CA ILE A 30 -0.61 8.10 29.03
C ILE A 30 -1.97 8.65 28.65
N GLU A 31 -2.02 9.98 28.68
CA GLU A 31 -2.98 10.85 28.01
C GLU A 31 -3.09 10.42 26.53
N LEU A 32 -3.96 9.43 26.28
CA LEU A 32 -4.36 9.01 24.94
C LEU A 32 -5.36 10.05 24.39
N GLU A 33 -4.87 11.26 24.13
CA GLU A 33 -5.64 12.36 23.55
C GLU A 33 -4.90 12.95 22.35
N ARG A 34 -4.58 12.14 21.33
CA ARG A 34 -4.54 12.63 19.94
C ARG A 34 -4.50 11.52 18.88
N CYS A 35 -5.60 10.81 18.71
CA CYS A 35 -6.01 10.47 17.34
C CYS A 35 -7.41 11.02 17.16
N SER A 36 -7.47 12.12 16.40
CA SER A 36 -8.69 12.85 16.13
C SER A 36 -9.78 11.87 15.68
N ARG A 37 -10.79 11.76 16.54
CA ARG A 37 -12.16 11.45 16.23
C ARG A 37 -12.57 12.23 14.99
N ASN A 38 -12.38 11.64 13.82
CA ASN A 38 -13.09 12.02 12.62
C ASN A 38 -14.38 11.20 12.58
N GLU A 39 -15.29 11.51 13.49
CA GLU A 39 -16.71 11.28 13.28
C GLU A 39 -17.19 12.24 12.19
N ARG A 40 -16.99 11.81 10.93
CA ARG A 40 -17.70 12.30 9.75
C ARG A 40 -17.98 11.04 8.90
N LEU A 41 -19.15 10.43 9.04
CA LEU A 41 -20.34 10.74 8.23
C LEU A 41 -19.96 10.95 6.76
N ASP A 42 -20.13 9.91 5.95
CA ASP A 42 -20.94 10.03 4.74
C ASP A 42 -21.35 8.63 4.30
N GLY A 43 -22.63 8.31 4.47
CA GLY A 43 -23.28 7.27 3.70
C GLY A 43 -23.27 7.74 2.26
N GLN A 44 -22.16 7.51 1.57
CA GLN A 44 -22.02 7.93 0.19
C GLN A 44 -22.89 7.02 -0.66
N ALA A 45 -24.07 7.53 -0.98
CA ALA A 45 -24.95 7.01 -2.00
C ALA A 45 -24.10 6.70 -3.23
N ILE A 46 -23.92 5.42 -3.52
CA ILE A 46 -23.25 4.99 -4.75
C ILE A 46 -24.29 5.10 -5.87
N GLU A 47 -24.54 6.34 -6.27
CA GLU A 47 -25.28 6.65 -7.48
C GLU A 47 -24.32 6.75 -8.68
N PRO A 48 -24.78 6.46 -9.91
CA PRO A 48 -23.99 5.80 -10.94
C PRO A 48 -23.22 6.80 -11.82
N ALA A 49 -22.36 7.64 -11.24
CA ALA A 49 -21.53 8.57 -12.02
C ALA A 49 -20.19 7.95 -12.51
N ASN A 50 -19.78 6.80 -11.96
CA ASN A 50 -18.41 6.30 -12.14
C ASN A 50 -18.21 5.27 -13.28
N LYS A 51 -19.12 5.17 -14.27
CA LYS A 51 -18.91 4.26 -15.41
C LYS A 51 -17.77 4.71 -16.34
N ALA A 52 -17.43 6.00 -16.35
CA ALA A 52 -16.48 6.59 -17.31
C ALA A 52 -14.99 6.54 -16.90
N LYS A 53 -14.65 6.19 -15.66
CA LYS A 53 -13.24 6.09 -15.19
C LYS A 53 -12.69 4.65 -15.16
N ARG A 54 -13.50 3.66 -15.52
CA ARG A 54 -13.10 2.25 -15.42
C ARG A 54 -12.49 1.81 -16.75
N THR A 55 -11.17 1.68 -16.77
CA THR A 55 -10.41 1.23 -17.94
C THR A 55 -10.71 -0.23 -18.32
N PHE A 56 -11.23 -1.04 -17.38
CA PHE A 56 -11.52 -2.45 -17.58
C PHE A 56 -12.88 -2.85 -17.00
N PRO A 57 -13.63 -3.77 -17.65
CA PRO A 57 -14.86 -4.31 -17.08
C PRO A 57 -14.55 -5.27 -15.92
N LEU A 58 -15.40 -5.29 -14.90
CA LEU A 58 -15.23 -6.16 -13.72
C LEU A 58 -15.04 -7.64 -14.11
N GLY A 59 -15.85 -8.13 -15.05
CA GLY A 59 -15.75 -9.52 -15.51
C GLY A 59 -14.39 -9.88 -16.13
N MET A 60 -13.68 -8.92 -16.72
CA MET A 60 -12.30 -9.17 -17.21
C MET A 60 -11.32 -9.27 -16.04
N VAL A 61 -11.47 -8.41 -15.03
CA VAL A 61 -10.66 -8.47 -13.82
C VAL A 61 -10.86 -9.78 -13.08
N LEU A 62 -12.10 -10.25 -12.90
CA LEU A 62 -12.38 -11.50 -12.20
C LEU A 62 -11.90 -12.75 -12.96
N LYS A 63 -11.87 -12.70 -14.29
CA LYS A 63 -11.23 -13.77 -15.10
C LYS A 63 -9.71 -13.79 -14.96
N ALA A 64 -9.10 -12.60 -14.88
CA ALA A 64 -7.66 -12.46 -14.68
C ALA A 64 -7.26 -12.83 -13.24
N CYS A 65 -8.13 -12.52 -12.27
CA CYS A 65 -7.89 -12.73 -10.86
C CYS A 65 -9.00 -13.55 -10.22
N PRO A 66 -9.04 -14.89 -10.40
CA PRO A 66 -10.06 -15.74 -9.81
C PRO A 66 -9.96 -15.86 -8.28
N GLU A 67 -8.77 -15.79 -7.69
CA GLU A 67 -8.57 -16.00 -6.24
C GLU A 67 -9.28 -14.94 -5.40
N ILE A 68 -9.35 -13.69 -5.89
CA ILE A 68 -10.01 -12.58 -5.18
C ILE A 68 -11.51 -12.83 -4.98
N MET A 69 -12.14 -13.67 -5.81
CA MET A 69 -13.57 -13.94 -5.75
C MET A 69 -13.98 -14.56 -4.41
N ASN A 70 -13.11 -15.39 -3.84
CA ASN A 70 -13.33 -16.09 -2.57
C ASN A 70 -13.35 -15.15 -1.35
N TYR A 71 -12.89 -13.90 -1.52
CA TYR A 71 -12.79 -12.89 -0.46
C TYR A 71 -13.91 -11.85 -0.52
N GLY A 72 -14.85 -11.98 -1.47
CA GLY A 72 -16.02 -11.13 -1.55
C GLY A 72 -17.04 -11.41 -0.44
N PRO A 73 -18.00 -10.48 -0.21
CA PRO A 73 -19.16 -10.75 0.62
C PRO A 73 -19.89 -12.00 0.10
N ASP A 74 -20.31 -12.88 1.02
CA ASP A 74 -20.93 -14.18 0.68
C ASP A 74 -20.05 -15.12 -0.19
N GLY A 75 -18.73 -14.92 -0.19
CA GLY A 75 -17.78 -15.75 -0.95
C GLY A 75 -17.84 -15.53 -2.46
N ALA A 76 -18.38 -14.40 -2.92
CA ALA A 76 -18.40 -14.04 -4.34
C ALA A 76 -18.21 -12.53 -4.55
N VAL A 77 -17.64 -12.16 -5.70
CA VAL A 77 -17.53 -10.76 -6.13
C VAL A 77 -18.46 -10.53 -7.32
N ARG A 78 -19.57 -9.80 -7.10
CA ARG A 78 -20.59 -9.52 -8.13
C ARG A 78 -20.58 -8.07 -8.59
N SER A 79 -19.99 -7.19 -7.78
CA SER A 79 -19.90 -5.76 -8.03
C SER A 79 -18.51 -5.20 -7.74
N TRP A 80 -18.24 -3.98 -8.22
CA TRP A 80 -17.01 -3.26 -7.86
C TRP A 80 -16.91 -2.98 -6.37
N ARG A 81 -18.05 -2.80 -5.68
CA ARG A 81 -18.08 -2.65 -4.22
C ARG A 81 -17.58 -3.93 -3.55
N ASP A 82 -18.04 -5.07 -4.02
CA ASP A 82 -17.62 -6.39 -3.51
C ASP A 82 -16.11 -6.59 -3.73
N LEU A 83 -15.59 -6.17 -4.89
CA LEU A 83 -14.16 -6.22 -5.18
C LEU A 83 -13.35 -5.34 -4.21
N MET A 84 -13.83 -4.13 -3.90
CA MET A 84 -13.17 -3.24 -2.95
C MET A 84 -13.17 -3.82 -1.54
N ILE A 85 -14.28 -4.44 -1.11
CA ILE A 85 -14.36 -5.15 0.18
C ILE A 85 -13.36 -6.31 0.20
N ALA A 86 -13.34 -7.13 -0.85
CA ALA A 86 -12.39 -8.24 -0.99
C ALA A 86 -10.94 -7.76 -0.95
N ALA A 87 -10.62 -6.66 -1.64
CA ALA A 87 -9.27 -6.07 -1.65
C ALA A 87 -8.82 -5.62 -0.25
N VAL A 88 -9.72 -5.09 0.59
CA VAL A 88 -9.41 -4.70 1.97
C VAL A 88 -9.15 -5.93 2.87
N THR A 89 -9.84 -7.04 2.63
CA THR A 89 -9.55 -8.30 3.30
C THR A 89 -8.18 -8.82 2.88
N VAL A 90 -7.94 -8.88 1.57
CA VAL A 90 -6.72 -9.45 0.98
C VAL A 90 -5.48 -8.63 1.28
N ARG A 91 -5.56 -7.28 1.29
CA ARG A 91 -4.40 -6.45 1.67
C ARG A 91 -3.89 -6.81 3.06
N SER A 92 -4.79 -7.13 3.99
CA SER A 92 -4.44 -7.49 5.37
C SER A 92 -3.77 -8.87 5.41
N MET A 93 -4.27 -9.83 4.63
CA MET A 93 -3.68 -11.17 4.49
C MET A 93 -2.28 -11.13 3.85
N LEU A 94 -2.09 -10.24 2.87
CA LEU A 94 -0.81 -10.05 2.19
C LEU A 94 0.20 -9.19 2.97
N GLY A 95 -0.15 -8.75 4.20
CA GLY A 95 0.71 -7.90 5.02
C GLY A 95 0.92 -6.48 4.45
N VAL A 96 -0.01 -5.99 3.63
CA VAL A 96 0.02 -4.64 3.08
C VAL A 96 -0.53 -3.65 4.11
N TYR A 97 0.31 -2.70 4.53
CA TYR A 97 -0.07 -1.68 5.51
C TYR A 97 -1.21 -0.78 5.00
N PRO A 98 -2.16 -0.35 5.86
CA PRO A 98 -3.26 0.53 5.45
C PRO A 98 -2.80 1.80 4.73
N SER A 99 -1.70 2.42 5.19
CA SER A 99 -1.14 3.63 4.60
C SER A 99 -0.66 3.41 3.15
N ALA A 100 -0.06 2.26 2.85
CA ALA A 100 0.39 1.95 1.49
C ALA A 100 -0.79 1.74 0.52
N TYR A 101 -1.87 1.11 1.00
CA TYR A 101 -3.09 0.93 0.21
C TYR A 101 -3.84 2.24 0.00
N GLN A 102 -3.90 3.09 1.04
CA GLN A 102 -4.48 4.43 0.92
C GLN A 102 -3.74 5.28 -0.10
N GLU A 103 -2.40 5.30 -0.04
CA GLU A 103 -1.59 6.02 -1.04
C GLU A 103 -1.84 5.51 -2.46
N ALA A 104 -1.98 4.19 -2.63
CA ALA A 104 -2.37 3.61 -3.91
C ALA A 104 -3.73 4.16 -4.37
N CYS A 105 -4.74 4.14 -3.50
CA CYS A 105 -6.08 4.67 -3.82
C CYS A 105 -6.05 6.14 -4.22
N GLU A 106 -5.24 6.97 -3.55
CA GLU A 106 -5.08 8.40 -3.85
C GLU A 106 -4.42 8.64 -5.21
N VAL A 107 -3.43 7.82 -5.57
CA VAL A 107 -2.66 8.01 -6.81
C VAL A 107 -3.33 7.38 -8.03
N MET A 108 -3.80 6.13 -7.94
CA MET A 108 -4.35 5.40 -9.08
C MET A 108 -5.89 5.28 -9.06
N GLY A 109 -6.55 5.65 -7.97
CA GLY A 109 -7.98 5.49 -7.74
C GLY A 109 -8.31 4.19 -6.99
N PRO A 110 -9.42 4.16 -6.22
CA PRO A 110 -9.76 3.03 -5.35
C PRO A 110 -10.06 1.75 -6.16
N GLU A 111 -10.69 1.87 -7.33
CA GLU A 111 -10.94 0.71 -8.19
C GLU A 111 -9.63 0.11 -8.71
N ASN A 112 -8.73 0.94 -9.23
CA ASN A 112 -7.46 0.48 -9.78
C ASN A 112 -6.54 -0.09 -8.69
N ALA A 113 -6.56 0.49 -7.49
CA ALA A 113 -5.86 -0.06 -6.33
C ALA A 113 -6.42 -1.42 -5.93
N GLY A 114 -7.75 -1.59 -5.95
CA GLY A 114 -8.40 -2.88 -5.72
C GLY A 114 -8.00 -3.93 -6.77
N VAL A 115 -7.98 -3.56 -8.05
CA VAL A 115 -7.48 -4.45 -9.13
C VAL A 115 -6.00 -4.80 -8.90
N ALA A 116 -5.16 -3.83 -8.53
CA ALA A 116 -3.75 -4.09 -8.26
C ALA A 116 -3.57 -5.10 -7.12
N VAL A 117 -4.32 -4.97 -6.02
CA VAL A 117 -4.30 -5.93 -4.91
C VAL A 117 -4.75 -7.33 -5.38
N ALA A 118 -5.80 -7.42 -6.19
CA ALA A 118 -6.23 -8.69 -6.78
C ALA A 118 -5.12 -9.31 -7.64
N CYS A 119 -4.48 -8.53 -8.51
CA CYS A 119 -3.36 -8.97 -9.34
C CYS A 119 -2.10 -9.38 -8.54
N ILE A 120 -1.93 -8.84 -7.34
CA ILE A 120 -0.85 -9.21 -6.42
C ILE A 120 -1.20 -10.53 -5.75
N LEU A 121 -2.44 -10.74 -5.33
CA LEU A 121 -2.90 -12.00 -4.75
C LEU A 121 -2.64 -13.18 -5.69
N GLU A 122 -3.02 -13.07 -6.97
CA GLU A 122 -2.77 -14.11 -7.98
C GLU A 122 -1.30 -14.50 -8.12
N ARG A 123 -0.41 -13.55 -7.83
CA ARG A 123 1.04 -13.72 -7.94
C ARG A 123 1.73 -13.73 -6.59
N ALA A 124 0.99 -13.87 -5.49
CA ALA A 124 1.55 -13.76 -4.15
C ALA A 124 2.65 -14.81 -3.92
N GLY A 125 2.50 -16.01 -4.48
CA GLY A 125 3.54 -17.06 -4.44
C GLY A 125 4.83 -16.73 -5.20
N HIS A 126 4.82 -15.71 -6.07
CA HIS A 126 5.98 -15.27 -6.85
C HIS A 126 6.50 -13.88 -6.43
N ILE A 127 5.89 -13.25 -5.42
CA ILE A 127 6.24 -11.89 -4.97
C ILE A 127 6.83 -11.97 -3.56
N ASN A 128 8.04 -11.44 -3.37
CA ASN A 128 8.70 -11.42 -2.07
C ASN A 128 7.95 -10.57 -1.02
N SER A 129 7.45 -9.40 -1.42
CA SER A 129 6.70 -8.50 -0.55
C SER A 129 5.56 -7.82 -1.30
N ALA A 130 4.32 -8.18 -0.99
CA ALA A 130 3.13 -7.58 -1.59
C ALA A 130 3.05 -6.07 -1.32
N GLY A 131 3.38 -5.63 -0.10
CA GLY A 131 3.34 -4.22 0.28
C GLY A 131 4.41 -3.38 -0.43
N GLY A 132 5.63 -3.91 -0.57
CA GLY A 132 6.68 -3.27 -1.35
C GLY A 132 6.31 -3.17 -2.83
N TYR A 133 5.77 -4.25 -3.39
CA TYR A 133 5.34 -4.26 -4.78
C TYR A 133 4.19 -3.28 -5.04
N LEU A 134 3.21 -3.17 -4.14
CA LEU A 134 2.14 -2.17 -4.27
C LEU A 134 2.70 -0.74 -4.25
N ARG A 135 3.67 -0.44 -3.36
CA ARG A 135 4.34 0.87 -3.34
C ARG A 135 5.07 1.18 -4.64
N ASP A 136 5.76 0.20 -5.22
CA ASP A 136 6.41 0.37 -6.53
C ASP A 136 5.40 0.65 -7.64
N LEU A 137 4.24 -0.01 -7.62
CA LEU A 137 3.15 0.27 -8.55
C LEU A 137 2.58 1.68 -8.35
N THR A 138 2.39 2.10 -7.09
CA THR A 138 1.97 3.46 -6.74
C THR A 138 2.99 4.51 -7.22
N ALA A 139 4.28 4.27 -7.03
CA ALA A 139 5.34 5.15 -7.53
C ALA A 139 5.32 5.26 -9.06
N LYS A 140 5.14 4.13 -9.77
CA LYS A 140 4.98 4.13 -11.24
C LYS A 140 3.71 4.87 -11.67
N ALA A 141 2.62 4.76 -10.92
CA ALA A 141 1.37 5.45 -11.20
C ALA A 141 1.49 6.97 -11.04
N ARG A 142 2.22 7.41 -10.01
CA ARG A 142 2.54 8.83 -9.79
C ARG A 142 3.31 9.44 -10.97
N LEU A 143 4.12 8.63 -11.65
CA LEU A 143 4.86 9.02 -12.86
C LEU A 143 4.06 8.87 -14.16
N GLY A 144 2.79 8.45 -14.11
CA GLY A 144 1.97 8.16 -15.29
C GLY A 144 2.43 6.94 -16.10
N LYS A 145 3.34 6.12 -15.56
CA LYS A 145 3.92 4.94 -16.21
C LYS A 145 3.24 3.62 -15.81
N PHE A 146 2.16 3.70 -15.03
CA PHE A 146 1.41 2.54 -14.58
C PHE A 146 0.29 2.20 -15.55
N SER A 147 0.09 0.91 -15.80
CA SER A 147 -1.04 0.40 -16.57
C SER A 147 -1.41 -0.98 -16.06
N LEU A 148 -2.69 -1.17 -15.73
CA LEU A 148 -3.22 -2.48 -15.33
C LEU A 148 -3.33 -3.45 -16.52
N GLY A 149 -3.44 -2.95 -17.75
CA GLY A 149 -3.62 -3.75 -18.96
C GLY A 149 -2.59 -4.86 -19.11
N PRO A 150 -1.27 -4.56 -19.16
CA PRO A 150 -0.24 -5.59 -19.24
C PRO A 150 -0.27 -6.60 -18.09
N MET A 151 -0.64 -6.14 -16.89
CA MET A 151 -0.77 -6.99 -15.70
C MET A 151 -1.93 -7.99 -15.86
N LEU A 152 -3.11 -7.49 -16.25
CA LEU A 152 -4.29 -8.31 -16.51
C LEU A 152 -4.08 -9.26 -17.69
N THR A 153 -3.44 -8.81 -18.77
CA THR A 153 -3.13 -9.67 -19.93
C THR A 153 -2.15 -10.78 -19.56
N ALA A 154 -1.13 -10.49 -18.74
CA ALA A 154 -0.21 -11.52 -18.26
C ALA A 154 -0.93 -12.57 -17.41
N LEU A 155 -1.84 -12.15 -16.54
CA LEU A 155 -2.64 -13.05 -15.69
C LEU A 155 -3.65 -13.86 -16.49
N LEU A 156 -4.35 -13.24 -17.44
CA LEU A 156 -5.27 -13.95 -18.34
C LEU A 156 -4.53 -15.06 -19.11
N ARG A 157 -3.32 -14.79 -19.59
CA ARG A 157 -2.47 -15.82 -20.23
C ARG A 157 -2.06 -16.92 -19.27
N ALA A 158 -1.68 -16.58 -18.03
CA ALA A 158 -1.35 -17.57 -17.01
C ALA A 158 -2.55 -18.47 -16.67
N ASN A 159 -3.76 -17.92 -16.73
CA ASN A 159 -5.02 -18.63 -16.48
C ASN A 159 -5.58 -19.35 -17.73
N GLY A 160 -4.84 -19.39 -18.85
CA GLY A 160 -5.29 -20.04 -20.09
C GLY A 160 -6.29 -19.24 -20.93
N PHE A 161 -6.64 -18.02 -20.52
CA PHE A 161 -7.47 -17.07 -21.27
C PHE A 161 -6.59 -16.18 -22.17
N GLY A 162 -5.80 -16.79 -23.05
CA GLY A 162 -5.01 -16.05 -24.03
C GLY A 162 -5.89 -15.25 -24.98
N VAL A 163 -5.78 -13.92 -24.97
CA VAL A 163 -6.36 -13.06 -26.02
C VAL A 163 -5.52 -13.28 -27.29
N GLY A 164 -5.92 -14.23 -28.13
CA GLY A 164 -5.32 -14.46 -29.45
C GLY A 164 -4.30 -15.60 -29.51
N GLY A 165 -4.80 -16.83 -29.54
CA GLY A 165 -4.20 -17.89 -30.34
C GLY A 165 -4.95 -17.97 -31.67
N VAL A 166 -4.56 -17.14 -32.65
CA VAL A 166 -4.76 -17.47 -34.07
C VAL A 166 -3.42 -18.00 -34.55
N SER A 167 -3.33 -19.30 -34.71
CA SER A 167 -2.32 -20.01 -35.50
C SER A 167 -2.98 -21.27 -36.03
#